data_AF-A0A223KXW8-F1
#
_entry.id   AF-A0A223KXW8-F1
#
_cell.length_a   1.000
_cell.length_b   1.000
_cell.length_c   1.000
_cell.angle_alpha   90.00
_cell.angle_beta   90.00
_cell.angle_gamma   90.00
#
_symmetry.space_group_name_H-M   'P 1'
#
loop_
_entity.id
_entity.type
_entity.pdbx_description
1 polymer ?
#
loop_
_entity_poly.entity_id
_entity_poly.type
_entity_poly.pdbx_seq_one_letter_code
_entity_poly.pdbx_strand_id
1 'polypeptide(L)'
;MEINTDSLVTFIIMWGIPIFMVFRGYFKLDTDDKKSAMKDFRSKRFILTIGFIVGGVFLTHLGVLFAINILKGIGIAILIIGGIFSTIEMWKESKIKSVPILILVSFVVLINVT
;
A
#
# COMPACT_ATOMS: atom_id res chain seq x y z
N MET A 1 20.13 -17.60 0.58
CA MET A 1 19.21 -16.62 -0.04
C MET A 1 20.04 -15.39 -0.33
N GLU A 2 20.32 -15.10 -1.60
CA GLU A 2 21.08 -13.91 -1.97
C GLU A 2 20.16 -12.70 -1.89
N ILE A 3 20.37 -11.84 -0.88
CA ILE A 3 19.66 -10.58 -0.79
C ILE A 3 20.35 -9.62 -1.75
N ASN A 4 19.62 -9.14 -2.75
CA ASN A 4 20.11 -8.09 -3.63
C ASN A 4 20.21 -6.78 -2.83
N THR A 5 21.45 -6.33 -2.56
CA THR A 5 21.74 -5.14 -1.76
C THR A 5 21.08 -3.88 -2.31
N ASP A 6 21.01 -3.71 -3.63
CA ASP A 6 20.37 -2.55 -4.26
C ASP A 6 18.85 -2.54 -4.03
N SER A 7 18.23 -3.73 -4.09
CA SER A 7 16.82 -3.92 -3.76
C SER A 7 16.53 -3.67 -2.29
N LEU A 8 17.46 -4.05 -1.40
CA LEU A 8 17.36 -3.80 0.04
C LEU A 8 17.42 -2.30 0.36
N VAL A 9 18.39 -1.59 -0.20
CA VAL A 9 18.53 -0.13 -0.02
C VAL A 9 17.26 0.58 -0.52
N THR A 10 16.79 0.22 -1.71
CA THR A 10 15.55 0.78 -2.28
C THR A 10 14.35 0.50 -1.38
N PHE A 11 14.21 -0.72 -0.86
CA PHE A 11 13.13 -1.11 0.05
C PHE A 11 13.15 -0.28 1.34
N ILE A 12 14.33 -0.12 1.96
CA ILE A 12 14.48 0.66 3.20
C ILE A 12 14.15 2.13 2.99
N ILE A 13 14.59 2.74 1.89
CA ILE A 13 14.28 4.15 1.60
C ILE A 13 12.77 4.31 1.36
N MET A 14 12.20 3.45 0.51
CA MET A 14 10.80 3.55 0.09
C MET A 14 9.82 3.29 1.24
N TRP A 15 10.14 2.37 2.15
CA TRP A 15 9.25 2.00 3.26
C TRP A 15 9.66 2.58 4.60
N GLY A 16 10.96 2.64 4.88
CA GLY A 16 11.48 3.13 6.15
C GLY A 16 11.16 4.62 6.38
N ILE A 17 11.31 5.46 5.36
CA ILE A 17 11.03 6.90 5.50
C ILE A 17 9.54 7.15 5.77
N PRO A 18 8.58 6.64 4.98
CA PRO A 18 7.16 6.85 5.26
C PRO A 18 6.70 6.24 6.59
N ILE A 19 7.17 5.03 6.93
CA ILE A 19 6.86 4.39 8.22
C ILE A 19 7.34 5.31 9.35
N PHE A 20 8.58 5.78 9.31
CA PHE A 20 9.11 6.70 10.31
C PHE A 20 8.29 8.00 10.41
N MET A 21 7.91 8.59 9.28
CA MET A 21 7.07 9.79 9.27
C MET A 21 5.70 9.56 9.91
N VAL A 22 5.04 8.45 9.58
CA VAL A 22 3.72 8.09 10.16
C VAL A 22 3.86 7.85 11.66
N PHE A 23 4.85 7.08 12.11
CA PHE A 23 5.10 6.84 13.54
C PHE A 23 5.38 8.15 14.28
N ARG A 24 6.28 9.00 13.75
CA ARG A 24 6.60 10.29 14.34
C ARG A 24 5.37 11.20 14.44
N GLY A 25 4.55 11.25 13.39
CA GLY A 25 3.29 11.99 13.39
C GLY A 25 2.32 11.46 14.44
N TYR A 26 2.12 10.14 14.47
CA TYR A 26 1.23 9.48 15.42
C TYR A 26 1.63 9.74 16.88
N PHE A 27 2.92 9.66 17.22
CA PHE A 27 3.37 9.89 18.59
C PHE A 27 3.14 11.32 19.09
N LYS A 28 3.15 12.31 18.19
CA LYS A 28 2.91 13.73 18.51
C LYS A 28 1.44 14.06 18.80
N LEU A 29 0.50 13.21 18.42
CA LEU A 29 -0.92 13.41 18.68
C LEU A 29 -1.24 13.23 20.16
N ASP A 30 -2.25 13.95 20.65
CA ASP A 30 -2.84 13.70 21.97
C ASP A 30 -3.66 12.40 21.98
N THR A 31 -4.22 12.05 23.13
CA THR A 31 -4.94 10.79 23.33
C THR A 31 -6.22 10.67 22.49
N ASP A 32 -6.96 11.76 22.32
CA ASP A 32 -8.22 11.75 21.58
C ASP A 32 -7.96 11.68 20.07
N ASP A 33 -6.98 12.43 19.59
CA ASP A 33 -6.52 12.38 18.20
C ASP A 33 -5.94 11.01 17.84
N LYS A 34 -5.14 10.40 18.72
CA LYS A 34 -4.64 9.02 18.52
C LYS A 34 -5.78 8.02 18.37
N LYS A 35 -6.83 8.16 19.18
CA LYS A 35 -8.00 7.27 19.15
C LYS A 35 -8.81 7.48 17.88
N SER A 36 -8.99 8.72 17.45
CA SER A 36 -9.65 9.07 16.19
C SER A 36 -8.91 8.51 14.98
N ALA A 37 -7.60 8.77 14.89
CA ALA A 37 -6.75 8.24 13.81
C ALA A 37 -6.78 6.71 13.75
N MET A 38 -6.69 6.04 14.90
CA MET A 38 -6.75 4.58 14.96
C MET A 38 -8.13 4.03 14.55
N LYS A 39 -9.22 4.76 14.84
CA LYS A 39 -10.57 4.40 14.39
C LYS A 39 -10.66 4.46 12.86
N ASP A 40 -10.10 5.49 12.25
CA ASP A 40 -10.07 5.64 10.79
C ASP A 40 -9.22 4.57 10.13
N PHE A 41 -8.02 4.30 10.65
CA PHE A 41 -7.15 3.23 10.16
C PHE A 41 -7.76 1.83 10.29
N ARG A 42 -8.58 1.60 11.32
CA ARG A 42 -9.29 0.33 11.52
C ARG A 42 -10.62 0.26 10.77
N SER A 43 -11.03 1.32 10.09
CA SER A 43 -12.26 1.30 9.32
C SER A 43 -12.15 0.31 8.16
N LYS A 44 -13.24 -0.42 7.89
CA LYS A 44 -13.30 -1.36 6.76
C LYS A 44 -12.97 -0.66 5.45
N ARG A 45 -13.45 0.58 5.30
CA ARG A 45 -13.14 1.47 4.19
C ARG A 45 -11.63 1.63 4.01
N PHE A 46 -10.92 2.08 5.04
CA PHE A 46 -9.49 2.31 4.96
C PHE A 46 -8.72 1.02 4.65
N ILE A 47 -9.06 -0.08 5.34
CA ILE A 47 -8.39 -1.37 5.17
C ILE A 47 -8.54 -1.88 3.73
N LEU A 48 -9.77 -1.88 3.18
CA LEU A 48 -10.05 -2.40 1.84
C LEU A 48 -9.54 -1.49 0.72
N THR A 49 -9.19 -0.24 1.01
CA THR A 49 -8.69 0.71 0.01
C THR A 49 -7.20 0.93 0.18
N ILE A 50 -6.80 1.95 0.94
CA ILE A 50 -5.42 2.33 1.18
C ILE A 50 -4.64 1.18 1.82
N GLY A 51 -5.22 0.49 2.79
CA GLY A 51 -4.58 -0.63 3.48
C GLY A 51 -4.16 -1.75 2.52
N PHE A 52 -5.08 -2.19 1.65
CA PHE A 52 -4.81 -3.23 0.65
C PHE A 52 -3.88 -2.75 -0.46
N ILE A 53 -4.00 -1.49 -0.91
CA ILE A 53 -3.06 -0.94 -1.88
C ILE A 53 -1.64 -0.93 -1.29
N VAL A 54 -1.45 -0.25 -0.16
CA VAL A 54 -0.15 -0.09 0.48
C VAL A 54 0.42 -1.44 0.92
N GLY A 55 -0.38 -2.29 1.55
CA GLY A 55 0.02 -3.63 1.97
C GLY A 55 0.34 -4.55 0.80
N GLY A 56 -0.43 -4.49 -0.30
CA GLY A 56 -0.17 -5.24 -1.52
C GLY A 56 1.15 -4.84 -2.18
N VAL A 57 1.43 -3.54 -2.32
CA VAL A 57 2.73 -3.07 -2.84
C VAL A 57 3.87 -3.48 -1.90
N PHE A 58 3.68 -3.36 -0.58
CA PHE A 58 4.67 -3.76 0.41
C PHE A 58 5.06 -5.24 0.27
N LEU A 59 4.06 -6.12 0.24
CA LEU A 59 4.28 -7.57 0.09
C LEU A 59 4.89 -7.91 -1.27
N THR A 60 4.53 -7.17 -2.32
CA THR A 60 5.14 -7.33 -3.66
C THR A 60 6.64 -7.02 -3.61
N HIS A 61 7.02 -5.88 -3.03
CA HIS A 61 8.43 -5.50 -2.88
C HIS A 61 9.19 -6.44 -1.93
N LEU A 62 8.52 -6.95 -0.89
CA LEU A 62 9.09 -7.95 0.01
C LEU A 62 9.33 -9.27 -0.75
N GLY A 63 8.39 -9.71 -1.57
CA GLY A 63 8.55 -10.88 -2.44
C GLY A 63 9.73 -10.74 -3.39
N VAL A 64 9.92 -9.56 -3.99
CA VAL A 64 11.08 -9.26 -4.84
C VAL A 64 12.39 -9.30 -4.04
N LEU A 65 12.44 -8.62 -2.88
CA LEU A 65 13.63 -8.54 -2.04
C LEU A 65 14.13 -9.92 -1.59
N PHE A 66 13.21 -10.81 -1.24
CA PHE A 66 13.52 -12.16 -0.76
C PHE A 66 13.50 -13.22 -1.88
N ALA A 67 13.28 -12.83 -3.14
CA ALA A 67 13.09 -13.74 -4.28
C ALA A 67 12.00 -14.81 -4.08
N ILE A 68 10.90 -14.45 -3.39
CA ILE A 68 9.76 -15.32 -3.09
C ILE A 68 8.60 -15.00 -4.03
N ASN A 69 8.53 -15.72 -5.16
CA ASN A 69 7.50 -15.50 -6.19
C ASN A 69 6.05 -15.64 -5.67
N ILE A 70 5.81 -16.57 -4.74
CA ILE A 70 4.47 -16.75 -4.13
C ILE A 70 4.06 -15.49 -3.35
N LEU A 71 4.99 -14.91 -2.58
CA LEU A 71 4.73 -13.70 -1.80
C LEU A 71 4.47 -12.49 -2.72
N LYS A 72 5.25 -12.38 -3.81
CA LYS A 72 5.04 -11.39 -4.86
C LYS A 72 3.63 -11.52 -5.47
N GLY A 73 3.22 -12.74 -5.82
CA GLY A 73 1.88 -13.00 -6.38
C GLY A 73 0.74 -12.65 -5.42
N ILE A 74 0.89 -12.98 -4.13
CA ILE A 74 -0.07 -12.60 -3.08
C ILE A 74 -0.17 -11.07 -2.97
N GLY A 75 0.98 -10.37 -2.96
CA GLY A 75 1.02 -8.91 -2.91
C GLY A 75 0.27 -8.26 -4.07
N ILE A 76 0.48 -8.75 -5.30
CA ILE A 76 -0.22 -8.26 -6.50
C ILE A 76 -1.72 -8.52 -6.40
N ALA A 77 -2.14 -9.71 -5.94
CA ALA A 77 -3.56 -10.02 -5.77
C ALA A 77 -4.24 -9.07 -4.76
N ILE A 78 -3.60 -8.81 -3.62
CA ILE A 78 -4.10 -7.88 -2.60
C ILE A 78 -4.18 -6.45 -3.16
N LEU A 79 -3.16 -6.00 -3.90
CA LEU A 79 -3.14 -4.70 -4.57
C LEU A 79 -4.32 -4.54 -5.54
N ILE A 80 -4.58 -5.55 -6.37
CA ILE A 80 -5.71 -5.53 -7.33
C ILE A 80 -7.04 -5.39 -6.58
N ILE A 81 -7.25 -6.19 -5.53
CA ILE A 81 -8.46 -6.09 -4.71
C ILE A 81 -8.60 -4.69 -4.12
N GLY A 82 -7.52 -4.13 -3.56
CA GLY A 82 -7.50 -2.78 -3.02
C GLY A 82 -7.82 -1.70 -4.07
N GLY A 83 -7.28 -1.85 -5.28
CA GLY A 83 -7.54 -0.96 -6.41
C GLY A 83 -8.99 -0.98 -6.86
N ILE A 84 -9.61 -2.16 -6.91
CA ILE A 84 -11.04 -2.32 -7.24
C ILE A 84 -11.90 -1.61 -6.20
N PHE A 85 -11.70 -1.90 -4.91
CA PHE A 85 -12.49 -1.25 -3.85
C PHE A 85 -12.30 0.27 -3.84
N SER A 86 -11.07 0.75 -4.01
CA SER A 86 -10.76 2.19 -4.06
C SER A 86 -11.43 2.89 -5.24
N THR A 87 -11.45 2.22 -6.40
CA THR A 87 -12.13 2.73 -7.60
C THR A 87 -13.63 2.81 -7.39
N ILE A 88 -14.24 1.73 -6.86
CA ILE A 88 -15.69 1.68 -6.59
C ILE A 88 -16.07 2.77 -5.60
N GLU A 89 -15.29 2.94 -4.54
CA GLU A 89 -15.55 3.98 -3.54
C GLU A 89 -15.45 5.38 -4.13
N MET A 90 -14.37 5.69 -4.83
CA MET A 90 -14.17 7.01 -5.43
C MET A 90 -15.19 7.29 -6.53
N TRP A 91 -15.62 6.27 -7.29
CA TRP A 91 -16.64 6.41 -8.32
C TRP A 91 -17.96 6.91 -7.72
N LYS A 92 -18.35 6.43 -6.54
CA LYS A 92 -19.58 6.89 -5.85
C LYS A 92 -19.57 8.40 -5.60
N GLU A 93 -18.40 9.00 -5.40
CA GLU A 93 -18.25 10.45 -5.26
C GLU A 93 -18.10 11.16 -6.61
N SER A 94 -17.22 10.66 -7.48
CA SER A 94 -17.01 11.20 -8.82
C SER A 94 -16.30 10.21 -9.75
N LYS A 95 -16.91 9.96 -10.91
CA LYS A 95 -16.33 9.13 -11.97
C LYS A 95 -14.96 9.63 -12.46
N ILE A 96 -14.75 10.94 -12.52
CA ILE A 96 -13.48 11.51 -13.02
C ILE A 96 -12.37 11.32 -11.98
N LYS A 97 -12.71 11.41 -10.69
CA LYS A 97 -11.72 11.25 -9.60
C LYS A 97 -11.25 9.81 -9.41
N SER A 98 -11.97 8.80 -9.91
CA SER A 98 -11.56 7.40 -9.79
C SER A 98 -10.56 6.97 -10.87
N VAL A 99 -10.52 7.65 -12.02
CA VAL A 99 -9.62 7.33 -13.15
C VAL A 99 -8.14 7.33 -12.76
N PRO A 100 -7.61 8.31 -12.00
CA PRO A 100 -6.20 8.29 -11.57
C PRO A 100 -5.83 7.06 -10.74
N ILE A 101 -6.73 6.57 -9.88
CA ILE A 101 -6.47 5.37 -9.07
C ILE A 101 -6.35 4.13 -9.97
N LEU A 102 -7.26 3.99 -10.93
CA LEU A 102 -7.21 2.89 -11.89
C LEU A 102 -5.91 2.89 -12.69
N ILE A 103 -5.49 4.06 -13.18
CA ILE A 103 -4.25 4.21 -13.93
C ILE A 103 -3.06 3.82 -13.05
N LEU A 104 -3.00 4.32 -11.82
CA LEU A 104 -1.89 4.09 -10.90
C LEU A 104 -1.79 2.60 -10.51
N VAL A 105 -2.91 1.96 -10.16
CA VAL A 105 -2.92 0.53 -9.84
C VAL A 105 -2.53 -0.31 -11.04
N SER A 106 -3.07 -0.01 -12.23
CA SER A 106 -2.73 -0.73 -13.47
C SER A 106 -1.25 -0.61 -13.81
N PHE A 107 -0.67 0.58 -13.64
CA PHE A 107 0.75 0.82 -13.85
C PHE A 107 1.61 0.01 -12.88
N VAL A 108 1.28 0.01 -11.59
CA VAL A 108 2.02 -0.75 -10.57
C VAL A 108 1.93 -2.26 -10.83
N VAL A 109 0.78 -2.77 -11.28
CA VAL A 109 0.65 -4.18 -11.66
C VAL A 109 1.52 -4.50 -12.88
N LEU A 110 1.48 -3.65 -13.92
CA LEU A 110 2.23 -3.87 -15.16
C LEU A 110 3.74 -3.99 -14.90
N ILE A 111 4.32 -3.06 -14.13
CA ILE A 111 5.77 -3.05 -13.83
C ILE A 111 6.21 -4.24 -12.96
N ASN A 112 5.30 -4.87 -12.23
CA ASN A 112 5.61 -6.00 -11.35
C ASN A 112 5.32 -7.35 -12.00
N VAL A 113 4.52 -7.40 -13.07
CA VAL A 113 4.21 -8.64 -13.80
C VAL A 113 5.13 -8.85 -15.01
N THR A 114 5.63 -7.76 -15.61
CA THR A 114 6.63 -7.79 -16.69
C THR A 114 8.02 -8.08 -16.15
#